data_AF-A0A679C974-F1
#
_entry.id   AF-A0A679C974-F1
#
_cell.length_a   1.000
_cell.length_b   1.000
_cell.length_c   1.000
_cell.angle_alpha   90.00
_cell.angle_beta   90.00
_cell.angle_gamma   90.00
#
_symmetry.space_group_name_H-M   'P 1'
#
loop_
_entity.id
_entity.type
_entity.pdbx_description
1 polymer ?
#
loop_
_entity_poly.entity_id
_entity_poly.type
_entity_poly.pdbx_seq_one_letter_code
_entity_poly.pdbx_strand_id
1 'polypeptide(L)'
;MDSTKKSLDHLTFADLRVHYGTGRAFLIRQEYRRNVYGYRKGVKTDLGDLEEKDWIQLATGLILKSGEQQLQKNLLEWEQEHNYCKSSPKEMEMTALELHMARIFDDPLWVAYIPFNRKYRPEVLESARLVWVQTECCGIPGQITQEQLEQSAGNALGITCPICGRCSQFQVCTPKEVSGNG
;
A
#
# COMPACT_ATOMS: atom_id res chain seq x y z
N MET A 1 1.16 33.00 -7.87
CA MET A 1 0.36 32.71 -6.67
C MET A 1 1.17 31.71 -5.88
N ASP A 2 1.75 32.18 -4.78
CA ASP A 2 2.76 31.48 -3.99
C ASP A 2 2.06 30.51 -3.04
N SER A 3 2.03 29.23 -3.41
CA SER A 3 1.34 28.18 -2.66
C SER A 3 2.21 27.74 -1.48
N THR A 4 1.86 28.27 -0.31
CA THR A 4 1.92 27.59 0.99
C THR A 4 3.22 26.81 1.27
N LYS A 5 4.25 27.49 1.79
CA LYS A 5 5.26 26.82 2.62
C LYS A 5 4.58 26.29 3.89
N LYS A 6 4.02 25.08 3.80
CA LYS A 6 3.56 24.34 4.97
C LYS A 6 4.78 24.15 5.86
N SER A 7 4.71 24.60 7.12
CA SER A 7 5.79 24.32 8.06
C SER A 7 5.96 22.80 8.16
N LEU A 8 7.21 22.34 8.22
CA LEU A 8 7.55 20.93 8.45
C LEU A 8 6.88 20.37 9.71
N ASP A 9 6.52 21.25 10.66
CA ASP A 9 5.82 20.88 11.87
C ASP A 9 4.36 20.45 11.67
N HIS A 10 3.74 20.84 10.55
CA HIS A 10 2.34 20.52 10.21
C HIS A 10 2.23 19.52 9.06
N LEU A 11 3.29 18.77 8.79
CA LEU A 11 3.30 17.73 7.78
C LEU A 11 2.39 16.57 8.16
N THR A 12 1.57 16.11 7.21
CA THR A 12 0.67 14.96 7.35
C THR A 12 1.09 13.84 6.40
N PHE A 13 0.62 12.62 6.64
CA PHE A 13 0.90 11.48 5.76
C PHE A 13 0.38 11.70 4.33
N ALA A 14 -0.80 12.32 4.21
CA ALA A 14 -1.39 12.66 2.92
C ALA A 14 -0.50 13.60 2.10
N ASP A 15 0.16 14.57 2.74
CA ASP A 15 1.07 15.50 2.04
C ASP A 15 2.26 14.78 1.38
N LEU A 16 2.70 13.66 1.97
CA LEU A 16 3.80 12.83 1.49
C LEU A 16 3.34 11.61 0.68
N ARG A 17 2.04 11.41 0.48
CA ARG A 17 1.54 10.31 -0.35
C ARG A 17 2.12 10.44 -1.76
N VAL A 18 2.74 9.37 -2.24
CA VAL A 18 3.29 9.31 -3.59
C VAL A 18 2.14 9.18 -4.59
N HIS A 19 2.09 10.10 -5.56
CA HIS A 19 1.19 10.01 -6.70
C HIS A 19 1.82 9.20 -7.84
N TYR A 20 3.10 9.47 -8.12
CA TYR A 20 3.91 8.76 -9.11
C TYR A 20 5.40 9.10 -8.95
N GLY A 21 6.27 8.21 -9.43
CA GLY A 21 7.70 8.46 -9.52
C GLY A 21 8.06 9.50 -10.58
N THR A 22 9.05 10.34 -10.30
CA THR A 22 9.60 11.35 -11.21
C THR A 22 11.07 11.09 -11.47
N GLY A 23 11.56 11.57 -12.62
CA GLY A 23 12.93 11.34 -13.03
C GLY A 23 13.44 12.44 -13.93
N ARG A 24 14.69 12.87 -13.72
CA ARG A 24 15.33 13.87 -14.58
C ARG A 24 16.77 13.46 -14.90
N ALA A 25 17.02 13.20 -16.18
CA ALA A 25 18.38 13.11 -16.70
C ALA A 25 18.99 14.51 -16.79
N PHE A 26 20.27 14.66 -16.43
CA PHE A 26 20.99 15.92 -16.57
C PHE A 26 22.42 15.64 -17.04
N LEU A 27 22.96 16.55 -17.85
CA LEU A 27 24.35 16.44 -18.32
C LEU A 27 25.29 16.79 -17.17
N ILE A 28 26.13 15.84 -16.74
CA ILE A 28 27.17 16.10 -15.74
C ILE A 28 28.35 16.79 -16.42
N ARG A 29 28.81 16.23 -17.54
CA ARG A 29 29.92 16.79 -18.32
C ARG A 29 29.90 16.28 -19.76
N GLN A 30 30.44 17.09 -20.65
CA GLN A 30 30.62 16.78 -22.07
C GLN A 30 32.11 16.67 -22.38
N GLU A 31 32.54 15.51 -22.88
CA GLU A 31 33.93 15.22 -23.28
C GLU A 31 33.96 14.83 -24.75
N TYR A 32 34.38 15.73 -25.65
CA TYR A 32 34.53 15.52 -27.10
C TYR A 32 33.44 14.67 -27.80
N ARG A 33 33.50 13.32 -27.71
CA ARG A 33 32.53 12.37 -28.29
C ARG A 33 31.68 11.59 -27.27
N ARG A 34 31.78 11.88 -25.97
CA ARG A 34 31.03 11.21 -24.90
C ARG A 34 30.41 12.23 -23.95
N ASN A 35 29.10 12.10 -23.76
CA ASN A 35 28.36 12.83 -22.73
C ASN A 35 28.18 11.94 -21.52
N VAL A 36 28.52 12.44 -20.34
CA VAL A 36 28.26 11.76 -19.07
C VAL A 36 27.00 12.39 -18.48
N TYR A 37 25.95 11.58 -18.32
CA TYR A 37 24.69 12.00 -17.74
C TYR A 37 24.55 11.47 -16.31
N GLY A 38 23.91 12.27 -15.47
CA GLY A 38 23.37 11.86 -14.18
C GLY A 38 21.87 11.65 -14.29
N TYR A 39 21.30 10.97 -13.30
CA TYR A 39 19.86 10.77 -13.19
C TYR A 39 19.42 11.08 -11.76
N ARG A 40 18.49 12.02 -11.62
CA ARG A 40 17.83 12.32 -10.36
C ARG A 40 16.54 11.52 -10.30
N LYS A 41 16.37 10.73 -9.24
CA LYS A 41 15.11 10.06 -8.89
C LYS A 41 14.30 10.92 -7.94
N GLY A 42 12.99 10.96 -8.11
CA GLY A 42 12.11 11.63 -7.17
C GLY A 42 10.70 11.09 -7.21
N VAL A 43 9.82 11.76 -6.48
CA VAL A 43 8.42 11.40 -6.32
C VAL A 43 7.57 12.66 -6.35
N LYS A 44 6.43 12.58 -7.05
CA LYS A 44 5.40 13.62 -7.01
C LYS A 44 4.49 13.39 -5.81
N THR A 45 4.34 14.42 -5.00
CA THR A 45 3.46 14.48 -3.83
C THR A 45 2.64 15.77 -3.86
N ASP A 46 1.80 16.00 -2.85
CA ASP A 46 1.05 17.25 -2.68
C ASP A 46 1.97 18.44 -2.36
N LEU A 47 3.15 18.19 -1.79
CA LEU A 47 4.18 19.22 -1.59
C LEU A 47 4.92 19.60 -2.87
N GLY A 48 4.77 18.82 -3.94
CA GLY A 48 5.51 19.00 -5.19
C GLY A 48 6.38 17.80 -5.56
N ASP A 49 7.35 18.04 -6.43
CA ASP A 49 8.33 17.04 -6.85
C ASP A 49 9.52 17.03 -5.88
N LEU A 50 9.65 15.96 -5.09
CA LEU A 50 10.69 15.80 -4.07
C LEU A 50 11.75 14.82 -4.55
N GLU A 51 13.03 15.07 -4.24
CA GLU A 51 14.07 14.08 -4.52
C GLU A 51 13.85 12.86 -3.62
N GLU A 52 14.10 11.66 -4.12
CA GLU A 52 13.80 10.40 -3.42
C GLU A 52 14.42 10.39 -2.01
N LYS A 53 15.66 10.85 -1.87
CA LYS A 53 16.36 10.94 -0.57
C LYS A 53 15.68 11.90 0.42
N ASP A 54 15.18 13.04 -0.07
CA ASP A 54 14.56 14.08 0.76
C ASP A 54 13.18 13.59 1.22
N TRP A 55 12.44 12.94 0.32
CA TRP A 55 11.17 12.31 0.64
C TRP A 55 11.34 11.18 1.68
N ILE A 56 12.35 10.30 1.53
CA ILE A 56 12.65 9.25 2.51
C ILE A 56 12.91 9.86 3.90
N GLN A 57 13.70 10.94 3.96
CA GLN A 57 14.00 11.63 5.21
C GLN A 57 12.73 12.20 5.87
N LEU A 58 11.86 12.85 5.07
CA LEU A 58 10.60 13.42 5.56
C LEU A 58 9.63 12.34 6.03
N ALA A 59 9.46 11.26 5.27
CA ALA A 59 8.59 10.13 5.62
C ALA A 59 9.06 9.45 6.91
N THR A 60 10.35 9.15 7.01
CA THR A 60 10.93 8.53 8.21
C THR A 60 10.81 9.45 9.43
N GLY A 61 11.06 10.76 9.26
CA GLY A 61 10.90 11.75 10.32
C GLY A 61 9.46 11.87 10.80
N LEU A 62 8.49 11.80 9.87
CA LEU A 62 7.07 11.85 10.21
C LEU A 62 6.62 10.61 10.99
N ILE A 63 7.05 9.41 10.58
CA ILE A 63 6.80 8.15 11.29
C ILE A 63 7.38 8.18 12.71
N LEU A 64 8.60 8.73 12.87
CA LEU A 64 9.22 8.89 14.18
C LEU A 64 8.42 9.86 15.06
N LYS A 65 7.99 10.99 14.50
CA LYS A 65 7.19 12.01 15.21
C LYS A 65 5.80 11.49 15.62
N SER A 66 5.17 10.63 14.81
CA SER A 66 3.87 10.03 15.11
C SER A 66 3.95 8.83 16.06
N GLY A 67 5.14 8.28 16.31
CA GLY A 67 5.30 7.07 17.13
C GLY A 67 4.86 5.78 16.41
N GLU A 68 4.79 5.78 15.07
CA GLU A 68 4.31 4.65 14.27
C GLU A 68 5.43 3.74 13.74
N GLN A 69 6.61 3.74 14.38
CA GLN A 69 7.76 2.95 13.92
C GLN A 69 7.47 1.44 13.91
N GLN A 70 6.68 0.94 14.87
CA GLN A 70 6.28 -0.46 14.89
C GLN A 70 5.35 -0.80 13.72
N LEU A 71 4.44 0.10 13.36
CA LEU A 71 3.56 -0.09 12.21
C LEU A 71 4.34 -0.11 10.88
N GLN A 72 5.33 0.77 10.75
CA GLN A 72 6.26 0.74 9.61
C GLN A 72 7.05 -0.58 9.54
N LYS A 73 7.50 -1.11 10.68
CA LYS A 73 8.17 -2.42 10.73
C LYS A 73 7.23 -3.55 10.31
N ASN A 74 5.98 -3.52 10.75
CA ASN A 74 4.96 -4.51 10.38
C ASN A 74 4.69 -4.49 8.87
N LEU A 75 4.63 -3.30 8.24
CA LEU A 75 4.54 -3.17 6.78
C LEU A 75 5.75 -3.78 6.07
N LEU A 76 6.97 -3.51 6.57
CA LEU A 76 8.17 -4.08 5.98
C LEU A 76 8.21 -5.61 6.12
N GLU A 77 7.84 -6.14 7.28
CA GLU A 77 7.72 -7.60 7.50
C GLU A 77 6.68 -8.20 6.55
N TRP A 78 5.53 -7.55 6.38
CA TRP A 78 4.50 -7.98 5.43
C TRP A 78 5.03 -8.05 3.99
N GLU A 79 5.72 -7.00 3.52
CA GLU A 79 6.34 -6.99 2.18
C GLU A 79 7.39 -8.09 2.01
N GLN A 80 8.16 -8.41 3.06
CA GLN A 80 9.15 -9.49 3.03
C GLN A 80 8.50 -10.87 2.91
N GLU A 81 7.43 -11.13 3.66
CA GLU A 81 6.67 -12.38 3.61
C GLU A 81 5.93 -12.56 2.28
N HIS A 82 5.51 -11.45 1.66
CA HIS A 82 4.68 -11.42 0.44
C HIS A 82 5.47 -10.91 -0.78
N ASN A 83 6.78 -11.16 -0.82
CA ASN A 83 7.68 -10.71 -1.88
C ASN A 83 7.57 -11.55 -3.18
N TYR A 84 6.38 -11.59 -3.77
CA TYR A 84 6.11 -12.38 -4.98
C TYR A 84 6.95 -11.96 -6.19
N CYS A 85 7.32 -10.67 -6.26
CA CYS A 85 8.10 -10.10 -7.36
C CYS A 85 9.63 -10.21 -7.16
N LYS A 86 10.10 -10.81 -6.06
CA LYS A 86 11.53 -10.91 -5.70
C LYS A 86 12.22 -9.55 -5.67
N SER A 87 11.51 -8.53 -5.19
CA SER A 87 12.04 -7.20 -4.90
C SER A 87 13.23 -7.29 -3.97
N SER A 88 14.23 -6.43 -4.20
CA SER A 88 15.39 -6.29 -3.31
C SER A 88 14.98 -5.71 -1.95
N PRO A 89 15.80 -5.87 -0.90
CA PRO A 89 15.52 -5.28 0.41
C PRO A 89 15.24 -3.78 0.36
N LYS A 90 16.04 -3.03 -0.43
CA LYS A 90 15.86 -1.59 -0.60
C LYS A 90 14.53 -1.23 -1.28
N GLU A 91 14.10 -2.02 -2.26
CA GLU A 91 12.80 -1.82 -2.91
C GLU A 91 11.66 -2.09 -1.94
N MET A 92 11.75 -3.15 -1.12
CA MET A 92 10.73 -3.43 -0.09
C MET A 92 10.68 -2.34 0.99
N GLU A 93 11.82 -1.79 1.40
CA GLU A 93 11.88 -0.65 2.33
C GLU A 93 11.18 0.58 1.74
N MET A 94 11.43 0.89 0.46
CA MET A 94 10.77 1.99 -0.24
C MET A 94 9.26 1.74 -0.34
N THR A 95 8.84 0.55 -0.78
CA THR A 95 7.42 0.19 -0.88
C THR A 95 6.72 0.32 0.47
N ALA A 96 7.33 -0.19 1.55
CA ALA A 96 6.75 -0.07 2.88
C ALA A 96 6.55 1.39 3.31
N LEU A 97 7.51 2.29 3.02
CA LEU A 97 7.34 3.72 3.26
C LEU A 97 6.20 4.33 2.42
N GLU A 98 6.11 3.98 1.15
CA GLU A 98 5.06 4.48 0.25
C GLU A 98 3.67 4.06 0.73
N LEU A 99 3.53 2.77 1.11
CA LEU A 99 2.32 2.20 1.68
C LEU A 99 1.92 2.86 3.00
N HIS A 100 2.90 3.20 3.85
CA HIS A 100 2.65 3.91 5.11
C HIS A 100 2.15 5.33 4.86
N MET A 101 2.79 6.09 3.95
CA MET A 101 2.33 7.43 3.59
C MET A 101 0.94 7.40 2.95
N ALA A 102 0.63 6.36 2.19
CA ALA A 102 -0.70 6.14 1.61
C ALA A 102 -1.75 5.68 2.62
N ARG A 103 -1.36 5.31 3.85
CA ARG A 103 -2.23 4.71 4.88
C ARG A 103 -2.93 3.44 4.38
N ILE A 104 -2.22 2.61 3.60
CA ILE A 104 -2.84 1.45 2.92
C ILE A 104 -3.55 0.50 3.89
N PHE A 105 -3.03 0.37 5.10
CA PHE A 105 -3.56 -0.50 6.15
C PHE A 105 -4.90 0.00 6.75
N ASP A 106 -5.27 1.26 6.48
CA ASP A 106 -6.57 1.84 6.85
C ASP A 106 -7.54 1.83 5.64
N ASP A 107 -7.12 1.39 4.46
CA ASP A 107 -7.96 1.31 3.25
C ASP A 107 -8.69 -0.04 3.18
N PRO A 108 -10.02 -0.09 3.38
CA PRO A 108 -10.79 -1.34 3.34
C PRO A 108 -10.82 -1.99 1.95
N LEU A 109 -10.44 -1.27 0.89
CA LEU A 109 -10.33 -1.83 -0.46
C LEU A 109 -9.01 -2.57 -0.68
N TRP A 110 -8.00 -2.35 0.17
CA TRP A 110 -6.73 -3.05 0.04
C TRP A 110 -6.92 -4.57 0.18
N VAL A 111 -6.44 -5.33 -0.81
CA VAL A 111 -6.58 -6.80 -0.84
C VAL A 111 -6.06 -7.48 0.43
N ALA A 112 -5.04 -6.91 1.05
CA ALA A 112 -4.45 -7.44 2.28
C ALA A 112 -4.98 -6.76 3.56
N TYR A 113 -6.01 -5.90 3.48
CA TYR A 113 -6.58 -5.20 4.64
C TYR A 113 -6.92 -6.16 5.79
N ILE A 114 -7.66 -7.24 5.51
CA ILE A 114 -8.04 -8.22 6.53
C ILE A 114 -6.83 -8.99 7.06
N PRO A 115 -6.03 -9.70 6.23
CA PRO A 115 -4.96 -10.53 6.78
C PRO A 115 -3.83 -9.70 7.43
N PHE A 116 -3.53 -8.50 6.92
CA PHE A 116 -2.58 -7.58 7.56
C PHE A 116 -3.08 -7.11 8.92
N ASN A 117 -4.30 -6.54 8.99
CA ASN A 117 -4.82 -6.03 10.26
C ASN A 117 -5.09 -7.18 11.24
N ARG A 118 -5.51 -8.36 10.79
CA ARG A 118 -5.64 -9.53 11.67
C ARG A 118 -4.34 -9.91 12.35
N LYS A 119 -3.21 -9.78 11.65
CA LYS A 119 -1.87 -10.11 12.19
C LYS A 119 -1.34 -9.02 13.12
N TYR A 120 -1.51 -7.75 12.76
CA TYR A 120 -0.79 -6.65 13.41
C TYR A 120 -1.65 -5.64 14.19
N ARG A 121 -2.94 -5.54 13.87
CA ARG A 121 -3.91 -4.55 14.39
C ARG A 121 -5.34 -5.13 14.48
N PRO A 122 -5.54 -6.25 15.19
CA PRO A 122 -6.82 -6.97 15.15
C PRO A 122 -8.00 -6.12 15.61
N GLU A 123 -7.77 -5.13 16.48
CA GLU A 123 -8.76 -4.18 16.97
C GLU A 123 -9.43 -3.36 15.86
N VAL A 124 -8.73 -3.12 14.75
CA VAL A 124 -9.29 -2.41 13.58
C VAL A 124 -10.45 -3.19 12.96
N LEU A 125 -10.38 -4.52 13.02
CA LEU A 125 -11.38 -5.40 12.42
C LEU A 125 -12.68 -5.48 13.23
N GLU A 126 -12.69 -5.07 14.50
CA GLU A 126 -13.90 -5.06 15.34
C GLU A 126 -14.96 -4.09 14.81
N SER A 127 -14.52 -2.99 14.20
CA SER A 127 -15.39 -1.97 13.60
C SER A 127 -15.61 -2.17 12.10
N ALA A 128 -14.89 -3.10 11.47
CA ALA A 128 -14.94 -3.34 10.03
C ALA A 128 -16.19 -4.15 9.64
N ARG A 129 -16.80 -3.81 8.51
CA ARG A 129 -17.92 -4.56 7.94
C ARG A 129 -17.39 -5.73 7.12
N LEU A 130 -17.31 -6.91 7.74
CA LEU A 130 -16.81 -8.12 7.09
C LEU A 130 -17.95 -8.97 6.56
N VAL A 131 -17.79 -9.47 5.33
CA VAL A 131 -18.73 -10.39 4.69
C VAL A 131 -18.03 -11.68 4.29
N TRP A 132 -18.77 -12.78 4.28
CA TRP A 132 -18.27 -14.07 3.85
C TRP A 132 -18.57 -14.28 2.37
N VAL A 133 -17.55 -14.75 1.65
CA VAL A 133 -17.64 -15.09 0.24
C VAL A 133 -16.97 -16.43 0.00
N GLN A 134 -17.49 -17.20 -0.93
CA GLN A 134 -16.84 -18.42 -1.43
C GLN A 134 -16.50 -18.20 -2.89
N THR A 135 -15.21 -18.13 -3.18
CA THR A 135 -14.70 -18.03 -4.56
C THR A 135 -14.60 -19.40 -5.21
N GLU A 136 -14.99 -19.51 -6.48
CA GLU A 136 -14.93 -20.75 -7.26
C GLU A 136 -13.54 -21.39 -7.31
N CYS A 137 -12.47 -20.59 -7.31
CA CYS A 137 -11.11 -21.11 -7.43
C CYS A 137 -10.67 -22.02 -6.27
N CYS A 138 -11.07 -21.71 -5.04
CA CYS A 138 -10.70 -22.49 -3.85
C CYS A 138 -11.87 -23.29 -3.29
N GLY A 139 -13.11 -22.83 -3.49
CA GLY A 139 -14.29 -23.44 -2.87
C GLY A 139 -14.30 -23.35 -1.34
N ILE A 140 -13.45 -22.53 -0.72
CA ILE A 140 -13.37 -22.34 0.73
C ILE A 140 -13.94 -20.96 1.05
N PRO A 141 -14.92 -20.85 1.97
CA PRO A 141 -15.39 -19.56 2.44
C PRO A 141 -14.27 -18.75 3.11
N GLY A 142 -14.18 -17.48 2.76
CA GLY A 142 -13.27 -16.53 3.40
C GLY A 142 -13.91 -15.16 3.53
N GLN A 143 -13.27 -14.30 4.34
CA GLN A 143 -13.78 -12.96 4.60
C GLN A 143 -13.17 -11.93 3.67
N ILE A 144 -14.00 -11.00 3.21
CA ILE A 144 -13.61 -9.75 2.55
C ILE A 144 -14.33 -8.58 3.23
N THR A 145 -13.94 -7.35 2.93
CA THR A 145 -14.67 -6.17 3.40
C THR A 145 -15.92 -5.94 2.56
N GLN A 146 -16.94 -5.31 3.14
CA GLN A 146 -18.15 -4.90 2.43
C GLN A 146 -17.81 -3.94 1.27
N GLU A 147 -16.80 -3.10 1.45
CA GLU A 147 -16.31 -2.15 0.45
C GLU A 147 -15.70 -2.87 -0.77
N GLN A 148 -14.96 -3.96 -0.55
CA GLN A 148 -14.46 -4.81 -1.64
C GLN A 148 -15.59 -5.48 -2.41
N LEU A 149 -16.62 -5.96 -1.69
CA LEU A 149 -17.82 -6.52 -2.32
C LEU A 149 -18.52 -5.49 -3.20
N GLU A 150 -18.78 -4.29 -2.68
CA GLU A 150 -19.42 -3.19 -3.42
C GLU A 150 -18.60 -2.76 -4.64
N GLN A 151 -17.27 -2.67 -4.54
CA GLN A 151 -16.41 -2.34 -5.66
C GLN A 151 -16.44 -3.40 -6.77
N SER A 152 -16.67 -4.67 -6.41
CA SER A 152 -16.79 -5.76 -7.37
C SER A 152 -18.18 -5.91 -8.00
N ALA A 153 -19.18 -5.14 -7.55
CA ALA A 153 -20.52 -5.22 -8.10
C ALA A 153 -20.51 -4.88 -9.61
N GLY A 154 -20.82 -5.89 -10.44
CA GLY A 154 -20.78 -5.77 -11.90
C GLY A 154 -19.41 -6.04 -12.54
N ASN A 155 -18.39 -6.43 -11.77
CA ASN A 155 -17.08 -6.81 -12.31
C ASN A 155 -17.10 -8.25 -12.86
N ALA A 156 -16.96 -8.40 -14.17
CA ALA A 156 -16.92 -9.70 -14.85
C ALA A 156 -15.71 -10.58 -14.45
N LEU A 157 -14.67 -10.02 -13.83
CA LEU A 157 -13.50 -10.77 -13.33
C LEU A 157 -13.71 -11.34 -11.92
N GLY A 158 -14.77 -10.93 -11.22
CA GLY A 158 -15.07 -11.35 -9.85
C GLY A 158 -14.25 -10.59 -8.78
N ILE A 159 -13.95 -11.26 -7.67
CA ILE A 159 -13.17 -10.71 -6.53
C ILE A 159 -11.84 -11.43 -6.36
N THR A 160 -10.90 -10.79 -5.66
CA THR A 160 -9.69 -11.47 -5.21
C THR A 160 -10.01 -12.49 -4.13
N CYS A 161 -9.65 -13.74 -4.36
CA CYS A 161 -9.86 -14.82 -3.42
C CYS A 161 -9.10 -14.57 -2.11
N PRO A 162 -9.78 -14.57 -0.95
CA PRO A 162 -9.13 -14.35 0.35
C PRO A 162 -8.21 -15.50 0.79
N ILE A 163 -8.22 -16.63 0.06
CA ILE A 163 -7.43 -17.82 0.37
C ILE A 163 -6.16 -17.89 -0.47
N CYS A 164 -6.26 -17.70 -1.78
CA CYS A 164 -5.12 -17.86 -2.71
C CYS A 164 -4.74 -16.59 -3.50
N GLY A 165 -5.48 -15.49 -3.35
CA GLY A 165 -5.22 -14.23 -4.06
C GLY A 165 -5.60 -14.21 -5.54
N ARG A 166 -6.16 -15.29 -6.11
CA ARG A 166 -6.63 -15.31 -7.50
C ARG A 166 -7.94 -14.54 -7.65
N CYS A 167 -8.08 -13.72 -8.70
CA CYS A 167 -9.38 -13.17 -9.09
C CYS A 167 -10.30 -14.28 -9.62
N SER A 168 -11.49 -14.41 -9.04
CA SER A 168 -12.42 -15.49 -9.35
C SER A 168 -13.86 -15.04 -9.17
N GLN A 169 -14.77 -15.67 -9.92
CA GLN A 169 -16.20 -15.64 -9.61
C GLN A 169 -16.45 -16.15 -8.19
N PHE A 170 -17.52 -15.68 -7.59
CA PHE A 170 -17.81 -15.88 -6.18
C PHE A 170 -19.30 -15.84 -5.89
N GLN A 171 -19.67 -16.40 -4.75
CA GLN A 171 -20.98 -16.23 -4.14
C GLN A 171 -20.83 -15.68 -2.73
N VAL A 172 -21.79 -14.85 -2.31
CA VAL A 172 -21.87 -14.37 -0.93
C VAL A 172 -22.44 -15.49 -0.06
N CYS A 173 -21.81 -15.75 1.07
CA CYS A 173 -22.22 -16.77 2.03
C CYS A 173 -22.80 -16.12 3.29
N THR A 174 -23.76 -16.81 3.90
CA THR A 174 -24.27 -16.45 5.22
C THR A 174 -23.39 -17.08 6.31
N PRO A 175 -23.28 -16.46 7.51
CA PRO A 175 -22.52 -17.04 8.61
C PRO A 175 -22.94 -18.46 9.00
N LYS A 176 -24.22 -18.80 8.82
CA LYS A 176 -24.78 -20.12 9.14
C LYS A 176 -24.24 -21.22 8.22
N GLU A 177 -24.03 -20.91 6.94
CA GLU A 177 -23.49 -21.85 5.95
C GLU A 177 -22.01 -22.15 6.19
N VAL A 178 -21.27 -21.21 6.79
CA VAL A 178 -19.85 -21.40 7.13
C VAL A 178 -19.68 -22.31 8.35
N SER A 179 -20.57 -22.20 9.34
CA SER A 179 -20.53 -23.02 10.57
C SER A 179 -21.04 -24.46 10.41
N GLY A 180 -21.70 -24.80 9.31
CA GLY A 180 -22.31 -26.12 9.07
C GLY A 180 -21.38 -27.17 8.44
N ASN A 181 -20.17 -26.79 8.03
CA ASN A 181 -19.18 -27.66 7.40
C ASN A 181 -18.02 -28.06 8.35
N GLY A 182 -18.28 -28.05 9.66
CA GLY A 182 -17.33 -28.47 10.71
C GLY A 182 -17.39 -29.97 10.98
#